data_AF-A0A9P7RZH6-F1
#
_entry.id   AF-A0A9P7RZH6-F1
#
_cell.length_a   1.000
_cell.length_b   1.000
_cell.length_c   1.000
_cell.angle_alpha   90.00
_cell.angle_beta   90.00
_cell.angle_gamma   90.00
#
_symmetry.space_group_name_H-M   'P 1'
#
loop_
_entity.id
_entity.type
_entity.pdbx_description
1 polymer ?
#
loop_
_entity_poly.entity_id
_entity_poly.type
_entity_poly.pdbx_seq_one_letter_code
_entity_poly.pdbx_strand_id
1 'polypeptide(L)'
;MKSHDMNIDPRHVMLLGDVMTYKGEVLGITRFGVAKMKDSVLMLASFEKTTDHLFDAAAFGKTDGIDGVSESIIMGKSAQGCGTSMPRLVSTKPAIGKLRKLLFESAL
;
A
#
# COMPACT_ATOMS: atom_id res chain seq x y z
N MET A 1 0.47 1.96 -31.58
CA MET A 1 0.13 0.57 -31.19
C MET A 1 -0.73 -0.13 -32.22
N LYS A 2 -1.85 0.47 -32.65
CA LYS A 2 -2.67 -0.09 -33.75
C LYS A 2 -1.91 -0.29 -35.07
N SER A 3 -0.93 0.58 -35.37
CA SER A 3 -0.01 0.45 -36.51
C SER A 3 0.97 -0.72 -36.42
N HIS A 4 1.07 -1.36 -35.25
CA HIS A 4 1.93 -2.52 -34.98
C HIS A 4 1.07 -3.73 -34.55
N ASP A 5 -0.19 -3.79 -34.99
CA ASP A 5 -1.17 -4.85 -34.67
C ASP A 5 -1.40 -5.11 -33.17
N MET A 6 -1.02 -4.14 -32.31
CA MET A 6 -1.32 -4.20 -30.88
C MET A 6 -2.69 -3.59 -30.60
N ASN A 7 -3.66 -4.45 -30.29
CA ASN A 7 -4.98 -4.05 -29.86
C ASN A 7 -5.05 -3.94 -28.33
N ILE A 8 -5.15 -2.71 -27.82
CA ILE A 8 -5.23 -2.41 -26.39
C ILE A 8 -6.57 -1.74 -26.12
N ASP A 9 -7.26 -2.20 -25.07
CA ASP A 9 -8.48 -1.55 -24.62
C ASP A 9 -8.19 -0.08 -24.26
N PRO A 10 -8.93 0.88 -24.84
CA PRO A 10 -8.66 2.31 -24.62
C PRO A 10 -8.71 2.72 -23.15
N ARG A 11 -9.45 1.98 -22.29
CA ARG A 11 -9.51 2.24 -20.85
C ARG A 11 -8.15 2.20 -20.16
N HIS A 12 -7.22 1.35 -20.63
CA HIS A 12 -5.87 1.29 -20.08
C HIS A 12 -5.05 2.54 -20.40
N VAL A 13 -5.18 3.04 -21.62
CA VAL A 13 -4.46 4.25 -22.06
C VAL A 13 -5.06 5.49 -21.41
N MET A 14 -6.38 5.54 -21.25
CA MET A 14 -7.05 6.62 -20.51
C MET A 14 -6.59 6.68 -19.06
N LEU A 15 -6.57 5.53 -18.36
CA LEU A 15 -6.09 5.47 -16.97
C LEU A 15 -4.62 5.90 -16.86
N LEU A 16 -3.76 5.51 -17.80
CA LEU A 16 -2.36 5.96 -17.83
C LEU A 16 -2.28 7.49 -17.98
N GLY A 17 -3.11 8.07 -18.85
CA GLY A 17 -3.22 9.52 -19.02
C GLY A 17 -3.64 10.22 -17.73
N ASP A 18 -4.65 9.71 -17.04
CA ASP A 18 -5.13 10.26 -15.77
C ASP A 18 -4.04 10.21 -14.68
N VAL A 19 -3.34 9.08 -14.56
CA VAL A 19 -2.23 8.91 -13.61
C VAL A 19 -1.08 9.90 -13.89
N MET A 20 -0.84 10.22 -15.16
CA MET A 20 0.20 11.19 -15.54
C MET A 20 -0.23 12.66 -15.36
N THR A 21 -1.52 12.95 -15.15
CA THR A 21 -2.05 14.32 -15.21
C THR A 21 -2.84 14.78 -13.98
N TYR A 22 -3.19 13.89 -13.05
CA TYR A 22 -4.05 14.23 -11.89
C TYR A 22 -3.49 15.33 -10.96
N LYS A 23 -2.18 15.60 -10.99
CA LYS A 23 -1.53 16.66 -10.19
C LYS A 23 -1.64 18.06 -10.83
N GLY A 24 -2.25 18.19 -12.01
CA GLY A 24 -2.38 19.46 -12.73
C GLY A 24 -1.18 19.82 -13.62
N GLU A 25 -0.13 19.00 -13.63
CA GLU A 25 0.98 19.06 -14.59
C GLU A 25 1.18 17.66 -15.20
N VAL A 26 1.77 17.59 -16.40
CA VAL A 26 2.09 16.31 -17.04
C VAL A 26 3.36 15.75 -16.44
N LEU A 27 3.23 14.68 -15.66
CA LEU A 27 4.34 14.00 -14.99
C LEU A 27 4.62 12.66 -15.70
N GLY A 28 5.86 12.48 -16.15
CA GLY A 28 6.31 11.22 -16.74
C GLY A 28 6.54 10.13 -15.69
N ILE A 29 6.42 8.86 -16.09
CA ILE A 29 6.77 7.70 -15.24
C ILE A 29 8.29 7.51 -15.24
N THR A 30 8.97 8.38 -14.50
CA THR A 30 10.43 8.39 -14.30
C THR A 30 10.74 8.70 -12.85
N ARG A 31 12.00 8.53 -12.41
CA ARG A 31 12.41 8.82 -11.02
C ARG A 31 12.02 10.22 -10.52
N PHE A 32 12.00 11.22 -11.42
CA PHE A 32 11.63 12.59 -11.09
C PHE A 32 10.12 12.80 -11.06
N GLY A 33 9.38 12.15 -11.97
CA GLY A 33 7.92 12.29 -12.02
C GLY A 33 7.22 11.48 -10.93
N VAL A 34 7.68 10.25 -10.65
CA VAL A 34 7.11 9.41 -9.59
C VAL A 34 7.32 10.04 -8.20
N ALA A 35 8.49 10.66 -7.97
CA ALA A 35 8.79 11.42 -6.74
C ALA A 35 7.87 12.62 -6.51
N LYS A 36 7.23 13.16 -7.56
CA LYS A 36 6.21 14.21 -7.45
C LYS A 36 4.79 13.67 -7.29
N MET A 37 4.55 12.41 -7.66
CA MET A 37 3.23 11.77 -7.58
C MET A 37 2.99 11.12 -6.21
N LYS A 38 4.02 10.49 -5.64
CA LYS A 38 3.93 9.66 -4.43
C LYS A 38 4.89 10.16 -3.35
N ASP A 39 4.42 10.16 -2.10
CA ASP A 39 5.18 10.66 -0.95
C ASP A 39 5.82 9.54 -0.09
N SER A 40 5.55 8.28 -0.41
CA SER A 40 6.05 7.11 0.31
C SER A 40 7.54 6.90 0.07
N VAL A 41 8.35 6.95 1.14
CA VAL A 41 9.82 6.91 1.06
C VAL A 41 10.27 5.53 0.62
N LEU A 42 9.70 4.48 1.19
CA LEU A 42 10.07 3.10 0.85
C LEU A 42 9.69 2.76 -0.59
N MET A 43 8.54 3.26 -1.05
CA MET A 43 8.12 3.11 -2.44
C MET A 43 9.10 3.82 -3.40
N LEU A 44 9.47 5.07 -3.12
CA LEU A 44 10.43 5.82 -3.94
C LEU A 44 11.81 5.17 -3.93
N ALA A 45 12.31 4.77 -2.77
CA ALA A 45 13.60 4.11 -2.60
C ALA A 45 13.68 2.76 -3.33
N SER A 46 12.56 2.06 -3.49
CA SER A 46 12.46 0.80 -4.26
C SER A 46 12.49 1.00 -5.77
N PHE A 47 12.15 2.20 -6.25
CA PHE A 47 12.13 2.51 -7.69
C PHE A 47 13.54 2.83 -8.19
N GLU A 48 14.15 3.91 -7.69
CA GLU A 48 15.52 4.31 -7.99
C GLU A 48 16.07 5.19 -6.85
N LYS A 49 17.38 5.51 -6.86
CA LYS A 49 18.02 6.42 -5.88
C LYS A 49 17.76 6.05 -4.42
N THR A 50 17.89 4.77 -4.09
CA THR A 50 17.57 4.21 -2.78
C THR A 50 18.25 4.93 -1.62
N THR A 51 19.57 5.16 -1.71
CA THR A 51 20.34 5.81 -0.65
C THR A 51 19.90 7.25 -0.44
N ASP A 52 19.74 8.01 -1.53
CA ASP A 52 19.39 9.42 -1.46
C ASP A 52 18.04 9.60 -0.77
N HIS A 53 17.04 8.81 -1.16
CA HIS A 53 15.71 8.87 -0.55
C HIS A 53 15.70 8.50 0.94
N LEU A 54 16.50 7.51 1.35
CA LEU A 54 16.60 7.10 2.75
C LEU A 54 17.37 8.12 3.60
N PHE A 55 18.50 8.65 3.10
CA PHE A 55 19.27 9.67 3.82
C PHE A 55 18.49 10.98 3.95
N ASP A 56 17.83 11.44 2.89
CA ASP A 56 16.98 12.63 2.95
C ASP A 56 15.83 12.43 3.92
N ALA A 57 15.16 11.28 3.87
CA ALA A 57 14.07 10.97 4.81
C ALA A 57 14.56 10.96 6.27
N ALA A 58 15.73 10.40 6.54
CA ALA A 58 16.33 10.40 7.87
C ALA A 58 16.70 11.82 8.33
N ALA A 59 17.29 12.64 7.45
CA ALA A 59 17.69 14.01 7.74
C ALA A 59 16.48 14.92 8.04
N PHE A 60 15.38 14.75 7.30
CA PHE A 60 14.15 15.53 7.47
C PHE A 60 13.15 14.88 8.43
N GLY A 61 13.45 13.70 9.00
CA GLY A 61 12.55 12.98 9.91
C GLY A 61 11.21 12.59 9.28
N LYS A 62 11.19 12.20 8.00
CA LYS A 62 9.96 11.82 7.29
C LYS A 62 9.38 10.53 7.84
N THR A 63 8.07 10.50 8.02
CA THR A 63 7.32 9.30 8.45
C THR A 63 6.54 8.72 7.28
N ASP A 64 6.69 7.41 7.05
CA ASP A 64 5.96 6.69 6.00
C ASP A 64 4.72 5.99 6.59
N GLY A 65 3.57 6.14 5.94
CA GLY A 65 2.29 5.59 6.39
C GLY A 65 2.13 4.09 6.12
N ILE A 66 2.92 3.52 5.20
CA ILE A 66 2.84 2.10 4.82
C ILE A 66 1.44 1.73 4.29
N ASP A 67 0.89 2.60 3.45
CA ASP A 67 -0.45 2.44 2.86
C ASP A 67 -0.41 1.88 1.43
N GLY A 68 0.71 2.06 0.72
CA GLY A 68 0.91 1.51 -0.61
C GLY A 68 1.30 0.03 -0.59
N VAL A 69 1.19 -0.57 -1.78
CA VAL A 69 1.44 -2.01 -1.97
C VAL A 69 2.92 -2.34 -1.77
N SER A 70 3.84 -1.54 -2.33
CA SER A 70 5.28 -1.81 -2.29
C SER A 70 5.81 -1.82 -0.87
N GLU A 71 5.53 -0.77 -0.12
CA GLU A 71 5.97 -0.62 1.26
C GLU A 71 5.28 -1.62 2.20
N SER A 72 4.02 -2.00 1.95
CA SER A 72 3.37 -3.08 2.70
C SER A 72 4.08 -4.43 2.52
N ILE A 73 4.48 -4.75 1.28
CA ILE A 73 5.21 -5.99 0.98
C ILE A 73 6.58 -6.00 1.63
N ILE A 74 7.32 -4.88 1.56
CA ILE A 74 8.63 -4.73 2.22
C ILE A 74 8.50 -4.97 3.73
N MET A 75 7.42 -4.48 4.34
CA MET A 75 7.15 -4.63 5.78
C MET A 75 6.51 -5.97 6.16
N GLY A 76 6.24 -6.86 5.19
CA GLY A 76 5.65 -8.18 5.44
C GLY A 76 4.19 -8.14 5.90
N LYS A 77 3.45 -7.07 5.58
CA LYS A 77 2.03 -6.91 5.91
C LYS A 77 1.17 -7.04 4.65
N SER A 78 -0.10 -7.39 4.81
CA SER A 78 -1.04 -7.39 3.70
C SER A 78 -1.18 -5.98 3.13
N ALA A 79 -1.07 -5.84 1.81
CA ALA A 79 -1.17 -4.56 1.11
C ALA A 79 -2.55 -3.94 1.31
N GLN A 80 -2.66 -2.83 2.03
CA GLN A 80 -3.95 -2.25 2.39
C GLN A 80 -4.72 -1.76 1.16
N GLY A 81 -6.04 -1.98 1.14
CA GLY A 81 -6.91 -1.41 0.10
C GLY A 81 -6.74 -2.01 -1.30
N CYS A 82 -6.13 -3.19 -1.45
CA CYS A 82 -5.96 -3.86 -2.73
C CYS A 82 -6.36 -5.35 -2.69
N GLY A 83 -7.22 -5.77 -3.61
CA GLY A 83 -7.60 -7.18 -3.74
C GLY A 83 -8.28 -7.73 -2.48
N THR A 84 -7.77 -8.85 -1.96
CA THR A 84 -8.38 -9.58 -0.82
C THR A 84 -8.28 -8.85 0.51
N SER A 85 -7.39 -7.86 0.64
CA SER A 85 -7.24 -7.06 1.85
C SER A 85 -8.23 -5.89 1.92
N MET A 86 -8.97 -5.60 0.85
CA MET A 86 -10.00 -4.55 0.84
C MET A 86 -11.14 -4.86 1.82
N PRO A 87 -11.77 -6.05 1.78
CA PRO A 87 -12.74 -6.43 2.81
C PRO A 87 -12.04 -6.94 4.07
N ARG A 88 -12.60 -6.62 5.24
CA ARG A 88 -12.25 -7.24 6.52
C ARG A 88 -13.32 -8.27 6.89
N LEU A 89 -12.90 -9.48 7.23
CA LEU A 89 -13.77 -10.47 7.83
C LEU A 89 -14.03 -10.11 9.29
N VAL A 90 -15.31 -9.96 9.65
CA VAL A 90 -15.74 -9.73 11.02
C VAL A 90 -16.65 -10.90 11.41
N SER A 91 -16.33 -11.54 12.51
CA SER A 91 -17.14 -12.62 13.09
C SER A 91 -17.54 -12.23 14.51
N THR A 92 -18.80 -12.43 14.86
CA THR A 92 -19.29 -12.19 16.21
C THR A 92 -18.60 -13.16 17.18
N LYS A 93 -18.09 -12.65 18.29
CA LYS A 93 -17.51 -13.50 19.34
C LYS A 93 -18.55 -14.56 19.75
N PRO A 94 -18.19 -15.86 19.79
CA PRO A 94 -19.12 -16.89 20.22
C PRO A 94 -19.56 -16.61 21.67
N ALA A 95 -20.82 -16.90 21.98
CA ALA A 95 -21.33 -16.80 23.33
C ALA A 95 -20.64 -17.88 24.20
N ILE A 96 -19.64 -17.47 24.97
CA ILE A 96 -19.00 -18.33 25.97
C ILE A 96 -19.96 -18.41 27.16
N GLY A 97 -20.38 -19.62 27.54
CA GLY A 97 -21.21 -19.82 28.73
C GLY A 97 -20.51 -19.32 30.00
N LYS A 98 -21.28 -19.04 31.06
CA LYS A 98 -20.71 -18.67 32.36
C LYS A 98 -19.75 -19.77 32.84
N LEU A 99 -18.60 -19.36 33.40
CA LEU A 99 -17.67 -20.27 34.05
C LEU A 99 -18.41 -21.11 35.09
N ARG A 100 -18.29 -22.44 35.00
CA ARG A 100 -18.81 -23.34 36.02
C ARG A 100 -17.96 -23.21 37.27
N LYS A 101 -18.59 -23.21 38.45
CA LYS A 101 -17.88 -23.23 39.73
C LYS A 101 -16.99 -24.48 39.80
N LEU A 102 -15.71 -24.31 40.11
CA LEU A 102 -14.77 -25.42 40.23
C LEU A 102 -15.10 -26.25 41.46
N LEU A 103 -15.08 -27.59 41.34
CA LEU A 103 -15.43 -28.51 42.43
C LEU A 103 -14.49 -28.40 43.65
N PHE A 104 -13.28 -27.88 43.45
CA PHE A 104 -12.22 -27.83 44.46
C PHE A 104 -11.78 -26.41 44.83
N GLU A 105 -12.56 -25.38 44.46
CA GLU A 105 -12.25 -23.98 44.83
C GLU A 105 -12.30 -23.71 46.34
N SER A 106 -12.94 -24.60 47.11
CA SER A 106 -13.07 -24.51 48.57
C SER A 106 -12.05 -25.36 49.35
N ALA A 107 -11.09 -25.99 48.67
CA ALA A 107 -10.13 -26.93 49.28
C ALA A 107 -8.70 -26.37 49.39
N LEU A 108 -8.52 -25.05 49.16
CA LEU A 108 -7.26 -24.31 49.30
C LEU A 108 -7.43 -23.17 50.30
#